data_AF-A0A1M3MRG1-F1
#
_entry.id   AF-A0A1M3MRG1-F1
#
_cell.length_a   1.000
_cell.length_b   1.000
_cell.length_c   1.000
_cell.angle_alpha   90.00
_cell.angle_beta   90.00
_cell.angle_gamma   90.00
#
_symmetry.space_group_name_H-M   'P 1'
#
loop_
_entity.id
_entity.type
_entity.pdbx_description
1 polymer ?
#
loop_
_entity_poly.entity_id
_entity_poly.type
_entity_poly.pdbx_seq_one_letter_code
_entity_poly.pdbx_strand_id
1 'polypeptide(L)'
;MALEEGVEDETLLDDPGATKFSISSYGADYTVDSLVKRMRGGAFRVPDFQRQFVWTAKHASKFIESLLMGLPVPGIFLYKEADTNEHLVIDGQQRLRTLQAFYDGILRGKEFKLQGVREPWLNRTYKTLDPADVLKLDDSIVHATVFKQDKPEDVLDSIYFVFERINTGGIRLSPQEIRNCVSLGPFIVRVRELNQFPAWRAVFASQNNRAKDEELIVRFFALYRDGDKYARPMNGFLNKFSAAMNKVGGEELDRLSKVFQTTIDKVNSAIGSRAFRIIRALNAAAFDAVMVGLAKRLDAGPAPLDEDVSGAYDDLVANDEFKQACERATADEENVRKRLALATAAFAGI
;
A
#
# COMPACT_ATOMS: atom_id res chain seq x y z
N MET A 1 12.46 -13.64 -8.86
CA MET A 1 12.52 -12.48 -9.78
C MET A 1 12.15 -11.25 -8.99
N ALA A 2 13.14 -10.69 -8.30
CA ALA A 2 13.07 -9.39 -7.65
C ALA A 2 14.35 -8.68 -8.07
N LEU A 3 14.28 -7.35 -8.25
CA LEU A 3 15.29 -6.47 -8.87
C LEU A 3 15.12 -6.28 -10.39
N GLU A 4 14.04 -5.62 -10.76
CA GLU A 4 14.10 -4.51 -11.73
C GLU A 4 13.12 -3.44 -11.25
N GLU A 5 13.49 -2.72 -10.19
CA GLU A 5 12.92 -1.40 -9.93
C GLU A 5 14.09 -0.43 -9.81
N GLY A 6 14.06 0.67 -10.56
CA GLY A 6 15.16 1.65 -10.66
C GLY A 6 15.43 2.46 -9.39
N VAL A 7 15.06 1.93 -8.22
CA VAL A 7 15.26 2.51 -6.89
C VAL A 7 16.03 1.51 -6.02
N GLU A 8 17.18 1.94 -5.52
CA GLU A 8 17.98 1.19 -4.55
C GLU A 8 17.45 1.45 -3.13
N ASP A 9 16.98 0.38 -2.47
CA ASP A 9 16.52 0.43 -1.08
C ASP A 9 16.75 -0.92 -0.35
N GLU A 10 17.72 -0.95 0.57
CA GLU A 10 18.03 -2.13 1.39
C GLU A 10 16.97 -2.43 2.46
N THR A 11 16.08 -1.48 2.78
CA THR A 11 15.07 -1.64 3.85
C THR A 11 13.97 -2.65 3.50
N LEU A 12 13.90 -3.11 2.26
CA LEU A 12 13.01 -4.20 1.83
C LEU A 12 13.37 -5.57 2.44
N LEU A 13 14.56 -5.68 3.04
CA LEU A 13 15.04 -6.89 3.71
C LEU A 13 14.75 -6.91 5.21
N ASP A 14 14.20 -5.83 5.78
CA ASP A 14 13.84 -5.79 7.20
C ASP A 14 12.75 -6.83 7.50
N ASP A 15 13.03 -7.72 8.46
CA ASP A 15 12.04 -8.67 8.99
C ASP A 15 10.97 -7.88 9.76
N PRO A 16 9.69 -7.91 9.33
CA PRO A 16 8.61 -7.27 10.09
C PRO A 16 8.47 -7.86 11.51
N GLY A 17 9.08 -9.01 11.80
CA GLY A 17 9.07 -9.79 13.05
C GLY A 17 9.42 -9.07 14.36
N ALA A 18 9.82 -7.80 14.33
CA ALA A 18 10.16 -7.03 15.53
C ALA A 18 8.93 -6.59 16.35
N THR A 19 7.75 -6.42 15.74
CA THR A 19 6.56 -5.96 16.48
C THR A 19 5.82 -7.13 17.13
N LYS A 20 5.69 -7.11 18.47
CA LYS A 20 4.78 -8.02 19.20
C LYS A 20 3.35 -7.53 19.06
N PHE A 21 2.48 -8.35 18.46
CA PHE A 21 1.04 -8.11 18.39
C PHE A 21 0.28 -9.35 18.88
N SER A 22 -0.97 -9.14 19.30
CA SER A 22 -1.90 -10.23 19.61
C SER A 22 -3.11 -10.14 18.68
N ILE A 23 -3.49 -11.28 18.12
CA ILE A 23 -4.70 -11.42 17.30
C ILE A 23 -5.69 -12.36 17.97
N SER A 24 -6.96 -12.11 17.74
CA SER A 24 -8.03 -13.07 17.95
C SER A 24 -8.64 -13.43 16.60
N SER A 25 -8.98 -14.71 16.44
CA SER A 25 -9.60 -15.23 15.22
C SER A 25 -10.74 -16.17 15.54
N TYR A 26 -11.76 -16.19 14.68
CA TYR A 26 -12.88 -17.11 14.76
C TYR A 26 -13.35 -17.52 13.37
N GLY A 27 -13.95 -18.70 13.28
CA GLY A 27 -14.64 -19.17 12.08
C GLY A 27 -16.03 -18.55 11.96
N ALA A 28 -16.44 -18.21 10.75
CA ALA A 28 -17.80 -17.78 10.44
C ALA A 28 -18.27 -18.45 9.16
N ASP A 29 -19.49 -18.98 9.18
CA ASP A 29 -20.10 -19.62 8.03
C ASP A 29 -21.18 -18.70 7.47
N TYR A 30 -21.05 -18.37 6.18
CA TYR A 30 -22.01 -17.53 5.48
C TYR A 30 -22.69 -18.31 4.38
N THR A 31 -24.02 -18.20 4.31
CA THR A 31 -24.78 -18.53 3.12
C THR A 31 -24.38 -17.58 1.98
N VAL A 32 -24.47 -18.05 0.73
CA VAL A 32 -24.07 -17.25 -0.44
C VAL A 32 -24.92 -15.98 -0.55
N ASP A 33 -26.22 -16.07 -0.31
CA ASP A 33 -27.14 -14.93 -0.37
C ASP A 33 -26.75 -13.83 0.64
N SER A 34 -26.36 -14.23 1.86
CA SER A 34 -25.90 -13.37 2.94
C SER A 34 -24.58 -12.69 2.58
N LEU A 35 -23.64 -13.41 1.95
CA LEU A 35 -22.42 -12.80 1.41
C LEU A 35 -22.74 -11.75 0.36
N VAL A 36 -23.59 -12.05 -0.62
CA VAL A 36 -23.96 -11.11 -1.67
C VAL A 36 -24.66 -9.88 -1.09
N LYS A 37 -25.57 -10.07 -0.13
CA LYS A 37 -26.23 -8.97 0.58
C LYS A 37 -25.22 -8.08 1.31
N ARG A 38 -24.28 -8.68 2.04
CA ARG A 38 -23.21 -7.95 2.75
C ARG A 38 -22.29 -7.21 1.80
N MET A 39 -21.93 -7.80 0.67
CA MET A 39 -21.15 -7.15 -0.38
C MET A 39 -21.87 -5.92 -0.95
N ARG A 40 -23.14 -6.06 -1.30
CA ARG A 40 -23.97 -4.93 -1.79
C ARG A 40 -24.17 -3.85 -0.73
N GLY A 41 -24.22 -4.23 0.54
CA GLY A 41 -24.35 -3.32 1.67
C GLY A 41 -23.05 -2.66 2.12
N GLY A 42 -21.92 -2.85 1.42
CA GLY A 42 -20.65 -2.23 1.76
C GLY A 42 -19.94 -2.83 2.99
N ALA A 43 -20.40 -3.96 3.52
CA ALA A 43 -19.78 -4.59 4.70
C ALA A 43 -18.39 -5.18 4.44
N PHE A 44 -18.02 -5.33 3.16
CA PHE A 44 -16.73 -5.84 2.72
C PHE A 44 -15.98 -4.78 1.94
N ARG A 45 -14.75 -4.48 2.37
CA ARG A 45 -13.83 -3.59 1.68
C ARG A 45 -12.75 -4.41 0.99
N VAL A 46 -12.60 -4.22 -0.32
CA VAL A 46 -11.55 -4.89 -1.11
C VAL A 46 -10.37 -3.94 -1.29
N PRO A 47 -9.15 -4.32 -0.86
CA PRO A 47 -7.93 -3.54 -1.06
C PRO A 47 -7.74 -3.07 -2.51
N ASP A 48 -7.19 -1.86 -2.70
CA ASP A 48 -7.07 -1.23 -4.03
C ASP A 48 -6.19 -2.04 -4.98
N PHE A 49 -5.07 -2.57 -4.49
CA PHE A 49 -4.16 -3.44 -5.25
C PHE A 49 -4.81 -4.79 -5.63
N GLN A 50 -5.87 -5.22 -4.92
CA GLN A 50 -6.61 -6.43 -5.25
C GLN A 50 -7.72 -6.17 -6.28
N ARG A 51 -8.11 -4.92 -6.56
CA ARG A 51 -9.36 -4.61 -7.29
C ARG A 51 -9.48 -5.24 -8.67
N GLN A 52 -8.38 -5.62 -9.33
CA GLN A 52 -8.47 -6.27 -10.63
C GLN A 52 -9.04 -7.69 -10.50
N PHE A 53 -10.24 -7.88 -11.02
CA PHE A 53 -10.83 -9.20 -11.16
C PHE A 53 -10.13 -9.94 -12.30
N VAL A 54 -9.30 -10.92 -11.99
CA VAL A 54 -8.45 -11.65 -12.96
C VAL A 54 -9.08 -12.94 -13.45
N TRP A 55 -10.08 -13.48 -12.76
CA TRP A 55 -10.77 -14.69 -13.21
C TRP A 55 -11.43 -14.49 -14.58
N THR A 56 -11.29 -15.50 -15.44
CA THR A 56 -12.04 -15.58 -16.69
C THR A 56 -13.48 -15.96 -16.39
N ALA A 57 -14.40 -15.71 -17.33
CA ALA A 57 -15.80 -16.15 -17.19
C ALA A 57 -15.90 -17.65 -16.93
N LYS A 58 -14.99 -18.45 -17.49
CA LYS A 58 -14.91 -19.91 -17.27
C LYS A 58 -14.49 -20.26 -15.83
N HIS A 59 -13.45 -19.61 -15.29
CA HIS A 59 -13.06 -19.81 -13.88
C HIS A 59 -14.18 -19.42 -12.91
N ALA A 60 -14.81 -18.27 -13.15
CA ALA A 60 -15.95 -17.81 -12.39
C ALA A 60 -17.13 -18.80 -12.47
N SER A 61 -17.42 -19.33 -13.67
CA SER A 61 -18.48 -20.32 -13.87
C SER A 61 -18.22 -21.64 -13.14
N LYS A 62 -16.97 -22.13 -13.14
CA LYS A 62 -16.58 -23.34 -12.41
C LYS A 62 -16.72 -23.21 -10.90
N PHE A 63 -16.47 -22.02 -10.37
CA PHE A 63 -16.71 -21.74 -8.96
C PHE A 63 -18.21 -21.80 -8.61
N ILE A 64 -19.09 -21.17 -9.42
CA ILE A 64 -20.54 -21.28 -9.24
C ILE A 64 -21.02 -22.72 -9.39
N GLU A 65 -20.52 -23.48 -10.38
CA GLU A 65 -20.82 -24.91 -10.55
C GLU A 65 -20.46 -25.71 -9.29
N SER A 66 -19.33 -25.42 -8.65
CA SER A 66 -18.91 -26.13 -7.43
C SER A 66 -19.92 -25.94 -6.30
N LEU A 67 -20.43 -24.72 -6.12
CA LEU A 67 -21.48 -24.42 -5.14
C LEU A 67 -22.81 -25.10 -5.49
N LEU A 68 -23.23 -25.01 -6.75
CA LEU A 68 -24.43 -25.70 -7.25
C LEU A 68 -24.34 -27.23 -7.13
N MET A 69 -23.13 -27.79 -7.07
CA MET A 69 -22.92 -29.21 -6.80
C MET A 69 -22.94 -29.54 -5.30
N GLY A 70 -22.76 -28.57 -4.42
CA GLY A 70 -22.54 -28.79 -2.98
C GLY A 70 -21.11 -29.25 -2.67
N LEU A 71 -20.14 -28.93 -3.54
CA LEU A 71 -18.73 -29.22 -3.30
C LEU A 71 -18.13 -28.20 -2.33
N PRO A 72 -17.18 -28.60 -1.47
CA PRO A 72 -16.46 -27.66 -0.64
C PRO A 72 -15.65 -26.71 -1.52
N VAL A 73 -15.74 -25.42 -1.23
CA VAL A 73 -14.92 -24.38 -1.86
C VAL A 73 -13.91 -23.83 -0.85
N PRO A 74 -12.76 -23.30 -1.30
CA PRO A 74 -11.85 -22.62 -0.40
C PRO A 74 -12.58 -21.51 0.37
N GLY A 75 -12.25 -21.35 1.65
CA GLY A 75 -12.82 -20.32 2.52
C GLY A 75 -12.17 -18.94 2.35
N ILE A 76 -12.86 -17.88 2.76
CA ILE A 76 -12.38 -16.49 2.66
C ILE A 76 -11.65 -16.05 3.94
N PHE A 77 -10.71 -15.12 3.83
CA PHE A 77 -10.05 -14.51 4.99
C PHE A 77 -10.41 -13.04 5.10
N LEU A 78 -10.85 -12.65 6.29
CA LEU A 78 -11.38 -11.32 6.56
C LEU A 78 -10.68 -10.74 7.77
N TYR A 79 -10.25 -9.48 7.65
CA TYR A 79 -9.85 -8.70 8.80
C TYR A 79 -11.02 -7.82 9.25
N LYS A 80 -11.40 -7.90 10.52
CA LYS A 80 -12.47 -7.08 11.09
C LYS A 80 -11.89 -5.77 11.62
N GLU A 81 -12.28 -4.65 11.01
CA GLU A 81 -11.93 -3.31 11.49
C GLU A 81 -12.69 -2.99 12.79
N ALA A 82 -11.99 -2.46 13.79
CA ALA A 82 -12.55 -2.19 15.11
C ALA A 82 -13.58 -1.06 15.11
N ASP A 83 -13.28 0.04 14.39
CA ASP A 83 -14.08 1.26 14.44
C ASP A 83 -15.37 1.16 13.59
N THR A 84 -15.27 0.58 12.40
CA THR A 84 -16.36 0.54 11.42
C THR A 84 -17.17 -0.76 11.47
N ASN A 85 -16.60 -1.82 12.07
CA ASN A 85 -17.06 -3.21 11.93
C ASN A 85 -17.11 -3.72 10.47
N GLU A 86 -16.52 -2.99 9.53
CA GLU A 86 -16.31 -3.46 8.16
C GLU A 86 -15.27 -4.59 8.15
N HIS A 87 -15.35 -5.42 7.11
CA HIS A 87 -14.41 -6.50 6.90
C HIS A 87 -13.52 -6.19 5.70
N LEU A 88 -12.23 -5.99 5.94
CA LEU A 88 -11.23 -5.93 4.89
C LEU A 88 -10.99 -7.35 4.36
N VAL A 89 -11.18 -7.55 3.05
CA VAL A 89 -10.96 -8.83 2.39
C VAL A 89 -9.47 -9.05 2.21
N ILE A 90 -8.94 -10.09 2.86
CA ILE A 90 -7.52 -10.47 2.79
C ILE A 90 -7.30 -11.49 1.67
N ASP A 91 -8.16 -12.50 1.63
CA ASP A 91 -8.25 -13.52 0.58
C ASP A 91 -9.72 -13.84 0.26
N GLY A 92 -9.98 -14.28 -0.98
CA GLY A 92 -11.32 -14.65 -1.43
C GLY A 92 -12.00 -13.63 -2.32
N GLN A 93 -11.32 -12.55 -2.67
CA GLN A 93 -11.92 -11.46 -3.45
C GLN A 93 -12.48 -11.89 -4.83
N GLN A 94 -11.82 -12.83 -5.52
CA GLN A 94 -12.31 -13.34 -6.81
C GLN A 94 -13.60 -14.18 -6.63
N ARG A 95 -13.70 -14.92 -5.52
CA ARG A 95 -14.89 -15.70 -5.17
C ARG A 95 -16.06 -14.77 -4.84
N LEU A 96 -15.83 -13.82 -3.93
CA LEU A 96 -16.82 -12.81 -3.55
C LEU A 96 -17.33 -12.04 -4.78
N ARG A 97 -16.44 -11.48 -5.61
CA ARG A 97 -16.86 -10.75 -6.83
C ARG A 97 -17.58 -11.64 -7.83
N THR A 98 -17.24 -12.93 -7.92
CA THR A 98 -17.97 -13.87 -8.79
C THR A 98 -19.40 -14.07 -8.31
N LEU A 99 -19.61 -14.23 -6.99
CA LEU A 99 -20.96 -14.34 -6.41
C LEU A 99 -21.79 -13.10 -6.73
N GLN A 100 -21.26 -11.91 -6.40
CA GLN A 100 -21.93 -10.65 -6.68
C GLN A 100 -22.26 -10.50 -8.18
N ALA A 101 -21.29 -10.74 -9.06
CA ALA A 101 -21.47 -10.65 -10.50
C ALA A 101 -22.54 -11.62 -11.03
N PHE A 102 -22.63 -12.84 -10.48
CA PHE A 102 -23.63 -13.81 -10.91
C PHE A 102 -25.04 -13.39 -10.50
N TYR A 103 -25.21 -12.90 -9.27
CA TYR A 103 -26.49 -12.38 -8.77
C TYR A 103 -26.91 -11.09 -9.48
N ASP A 104 -25.95 -10.21 -9.79
CA ASP A 104 -26.19 -8.99 -10.57
C ASP A 104 -26.43 -9.30 -12.06
N GLY A 105 -26.03 -10.50 -12.51
CA GLY A 105 -26.14 -10.96 -13.89
C GLY A 105 -25.12 -10.33 -14.84
N ILE A 106 -24.10 -9.64 -14.33
CA ILE A 106 -23.11 -8.91 -15.14
C ILE A 106 -21.71 -9.24 -14.67
N LEU A 107 -20.87 -9.71 -15.60
CA LEU A 107 -19.44 -9.91 -15.41
C LEU A 107 -18.68 -9.11 -16.46
N ARG A 108 -17.85 -8.15 -16.02
CA ARG A 108 -17.06 -7.26 -16.91
C ARG A 108 -17.92 -6.56 -17.98
N GLY A 109 -19.08 -6.05 -17.57
CA GLY A 109 -19.99 -5.31 -18.45
C GLY A 109 -20.78 -6.17 -19.44
N LYS A 110 -20.66 -7.50 -19.37
CA LYS A 110 -21.41 -8.45 -20.20
C LYS A 110 -22.31 -9.30 -19.34
N GLU A 111 -23.41 -9.78 -19.92
CA GLU A 111 -24.30 -10.73 -19.25
C GLU A 111 -23.51 -11.97 -18.79
N PHE A 112 -23.62 -12.30 -17.50
CA PHE A 112 -22.90 -13.41 -16.92
C PHE A 112 -23.71 -14.70 -17.02
N LYS A 113 -23.44 -15.46 -18.08
CA LYS A 113 -23.90 -16.84 -18.27
C LYS A 113 -22.81 -17.83 -17.84
N LEU A 114 -23.21 -18.94 -17.24
CA LEU A 114 -22.30 -20.02 -16.89
C LEU A 114 -21.76 -20.69 -18.16
N GLN A 115 -20.43 -20.77 -18.26
CA GLN A 115 -19.71 -21.28 -19.42
C GLN A 115 -18.74 -22.38 -19.03
N GLY A 116 -18.64 -23.43 -19.85
CA GLY A 116 -17.74 -24.56 -19.59
C GLY A 116 -18.09 -25.36 -18.34
N VAL A 117 -19.35 -25.31 -17.91
CA VAL A 117 -19.95 -26.11 -16.82
C VAL A 117 -20.79 -27.24 -17.42
N ARG A 118 -21.21 -28.21 -16.60
CA ARG A 118 -22.10 -29.30 -17.01
C ARG A 118 -23.54 -28.81 -17.22
N GLU A 119 -24.32 -29.60 -17.96
CA GLU A 119 -25.78 -29.51 -17.95
C GLU A 119 -26.33 -29.95 -16.56
N PRO A 120 -27.41 -29.33 -16.06
CA PRO A 120 -28.33 -28.40 -16.74
C PRO A 120 -27.95 -26.91 -16.65
N TRP A 121 -26.78 -26.59 -16.11
CA TRP A 121 -26.38 -25.20 -15.78
C TRP A 121 -25.70 -24.45 -16.92
N LEU A 122 -25.36 -25.12 -18.02
CA LEU A 122 -24.71 -24.48 -19.14
C LEU A 122 -25.58 -23.35 -19.71
N ASN A 123 -24.97 -22.19 -19.95
CA ASN A 123 -25.61 -20.96 -20.42
C ASN A 123 -26.69 -20.37 -19.49
N ARG A 124 -26.86 -20.87 -18.27
CA ARG A 124 -27.76 -20.29 -17.28
C ARG A 124 -27.16 -19.03 -16.66
N THR A 125 -28.04 -18.11 -16.33
CA THR A 125 -27.81 -16.95 -15.45
C THR A 125 -28.50 -17.20 -14.12
N TYR A 126 -28.21 -16.42 -13.09
CA TYR A 126 -28.92 -16.54 -11.81
C TYR A 126 -30.46 -16.50 -11.98
N LYS A 127 -30.96 -15.62 -12.87
CA LYS A 127 -32.41 -15.47 -13.16
C LYS A 127 -33.03 -16.63 -13.94
N THR A 128 -32.23 -17.46 -14.58
CA THR A 128 -32.70 -18.55 -15.45
C THR A 128 -32.36 -19.94 -14.91
N LEU A 129 -31.75 -20.01 -13.72
CA LEU A 129 -31.62 -21.24 -12.95
C LEU A 129 -32.99 -21.75 -12.52
N ASP A 130 -33.10 -23.07 -12.39
CA ASP A 130 -34.29 -23.68 -11.82
C ASP A 130 -34.44 -23.24 -10.34
N PRO A 131 -35.68 -23.04 -9.83
CA PRO A 131 -35.88 -22.54 -8.47
C PRO A 131 -35.18 -23.38 -7.39
N ALA A 132 -35.08 -24.70 -7.58
CA ALA A 132 -34.36 -25.58 -6.66
C ALA A 132 -32.84 -25.34 -6.66
N ASP A 133 -32.25 -25.00 -7.81
CA ASP A 133 -30.83 -24.67 -7.92
C ASP A 133 -30.52 -23.30 -7.32
N VAL A 134 -31.44 -22.33 -7.43
CA VAL A 134 -31.33 -21.04 -6.75
C VAL A 134 -31.29 -21.25 -5.24
N LEU A 135 -32.22 -22.02 -4.68
CA LEU A 135 -32.23 -22.35 -3.25
C LEU A 135 -30.94 -23.05 -2.83
N LYS A 136 -30.47 -24.02 -3.62
CA LYS A 136 -29.21 -24.72 -3.34
C LYS A 136 -28.00 -23.79 -3.35
N LEU A 137 -27.95 -22.86 -4.30
CA LEU A 137 -26.89 -21.85 -4.37
C LEU A 137 -26.97 -20.90 -3.18
N ASP A 138 -28.15 -20.37 -2.88
CA ASP A 138 -28.39 -19.45 -1.77
C ASP A 138 -27.96 -20.08 -0.43
N ASP A 139 -28.35 -21.32 -0.18
CA ASP A 139 -28.05 -22.07 1.04
C ASP A 139 -26.61 -22.61 1.12
N SER A 140 -25.85 -22.53 0.01
CA SER A 140 -24.46 -22.99 0.01
C SER A 140 -23.61 -22.19 1.00
N ILE A 141 -22.77 -22.89 1.76
CA ILE A 141 -21.93 -22.27 2.78
C ILE A 141 -20.54 -21.97 2.24
N VAL A 142 -20.09 -20.73 2.45
CA VAL A 142 -18.70 -20.32 2.27
C VAL A 142 -18.12 -20.05 3.64
N HIS A 143 -17.16 -20.88 4.03
CA HIS A 143 -16.42 -20.73 5.29
C HIS A 143 -15.56 -19.47 5.25
N ALA A 144 -15.52 -18.74 6.37
CA ALA A 144 -14.67 -17.57 6.55
C ALA A 144 -13.84 -17.71 7.82
N THR A 145 -12.58 -17.30 7.74
CA THR A 145 -11.77 -17.03 8.93
C THR A 145 -11.73 -15.52 9.13
N VAL A 146 -12.30 -15.06 10.24
CA VAL A 146 -12.27 -13.64 10.62
C VAL A 146 -11.23 -13.47 11.71
N PHE A 147 -10.35 -12.49 11.54
CA PHE A 147 -9.40 -12.11 12.58
C PHE A 147 -9.42 -10.61 12.80
N LYS A 148 -8.98 -10.20 13.98
CA LYS A 148 -8.74 -8.80 14.34
C LYS A 148 -7.47 -8.69 15.16
N GLN A 149 -6.87 -7.52 15.16
CA GLN A 149 -5.79 -7.22 16.07
C GLN A 149 -6.38 -6.74 17.40
N ASP A 150 -6.00 -7.38 18.50
CA ASP A 150 -6.40 -6.94 19.83
C ASP A 150 -5.42 -5.89 20.38
N LYS A 151 -4.12 -6.07 20.14
CA LYS A 151 -3.07 -5.12 20.55
C LYS A 151 -1.86 -5.15 19.60
N PRO A 152 -1.18 -4.00 19.43
CA PRO A 152 -1.64 -2.65 19.80
C PRO A 152 -2.82 -2.19 18.91
N GLU A 153 -3.68 -1.28 19.38
CA GLU A 153 -4.87 -0.84 18.62
C GLU A 153 -4.53 0.20 17.53
N ASP A 154 -3.46 0.96 17.74
CA ASP A 154 -3.08 2.12 16.94
C ASP A 154 -2.22 1.79 15.72
N VAL A 155 -1.72 0.55 15.60
CA VAL A 155 -0.87 0.12 14.49
C VAL A 155 -1.30 -1.26 14.01
N LEU A 156 -1.74 -1.39 12.76
CA LEU A 156 -2.33 -2.62 12.21
C LEU A 156 -1.28 -3.63 11.67
N ASP A 157 -0.18 -3.83 12.38
CA ASP A 157 0.94 -4.65 11.92
C ASP A 157 0.55 -6.12 11.63
N SER A 158 -0.38 -6.71 12.39
CA SER A 158 -0.82 -8.10 12.17
C SER A 158 -1.38 -8.35 10.78
N ILE A 159 -2.05 -7.34 10.19
CA ILE A 159 -2.61 -7.44 8.84
C ILE A 159 -1.50 -7.62 7.81
N TYR A 160 -0.36 -6.94 7.98
CA TYR A 160 0.80 -7.06 7.09
C TYR A 160 1.33 -8.50 7.09
N PHE A 161 1.51 -9.07 8.28
CA PHE A 161 1.98 -10.45 8.42
C PHE A 161 1.02 -11.47 7.83
N VAL A 162 -0.28 -11.28 8.02
CA VAL A 162 -1.28 -12.20 7.47
C VAL A 162 -1.35 -12.05 5.95
N PHE A 163 -1.30 -10.83 5.40
CA PHE A 163 -1.19 -10.63 3.96
C PHE A 163 0.04 -11.33 3.39
N GLU A 164 1.21 -11.19 4.01
CA GLU A 164 2.44 -11.81 3.53
C GLU A 164 2.37 -13.34 3.54
N ARG A 165 1.84 -13.93 4.63
CA ARG A 165 1.78 -15.39 4.81
C ARG A 165 0.63 -16.09 4.09
N ILE A 166 -0.48 -15.40 3.84
CA ILE A 166 -1.57 -15.98 3.04
C ILE A 166 -1.21 -15.89 1.55
N ASN A 167 -0.56 -14.82 1.13
CA ASN A 167 -0.18 -14.62 -0.27
C ASN A 167 1.20 -15.21 -0.64
N THR A 168 1.80 -16.08 0.18
CA THR A 168 3.09 -16.72 -0.14
C THR A 168 3.08 -17.57 -1.42
N GLY A 169 1.89 -17.96 -1.93
CA GLY A 169 1.73 -18.60 -3.24
C GLY A 169 1.38 -17.65 -4.40
N GLY A 170 1.25 -16.34 -4.14
CA GLY A 170 0.86 -15.30 -5.09
C GLY A 170 1.86 -14.14 -5.16
N ILE A 171 1.46 -13.02 -5.76
CA ILE A 171 2.28 -11.80 -5.80
C ILE A 171 2.34 -11.22 -4.39
N ARG A 172 3.52 -11.24 -3.76
CA ARG A 172 3.76 -10.54 -2.49
C ARG A 172 3.53 -9.05 -2.69
N LEU A 173 2.80 -8.42 -1.79
CA LEU A 173 2.55 -6.98 -1.78
C LEU A 173 3.75 -6.23 -1.20
N SER A 174 3.96 -5.00 -1.64
CA SER A 174 4.92 -4.10 -1.01
C SER A 174 4.35 -3.58 0.32
N PRO A 175 5.21 -3.15 1.25
CA PRO A 175 4.76 -2.51 2.49
C PRO A 175 3.84 -1.31 2.24
N GLN A 176 4.09 -0.50 1.20
CA GLN A 176 3.25 0.64 0.85
C GLN A 176 1.90 0.22 0.26
N GLU A 177 1.83 -0.83 -0.55
CA GLU A 177 0.55 -1.38 -1.04
C GLU A 177 -0.35 -1.80 0.13
N ILE A 178 0.24 -2.39 1.17
CA ILE A 178 -0.49 -2.75 2.39
C ILE A 178 -0.92 -1.49 3.16
N ARG A 179 -0.02 -0.50 3.38
CA ARG A 179 -0.36 0.80 4.01
C ARG A 179 -1.52 1.50 3.33
N ASN A 180 -1.54 1.50 2.00
CA ASN A 180 -2.60 2.08 1.19
C ASN A 180 -4.00 1.48 1.45
N CYS A 181 -4.05 0.30 2.07
CA CYS A 181 -5.29 -0.41 2.35
C CYS A 181 -5.65 -0.34 3.83
N VAL A 182 -4.70 -0.65 4.72
CA VAL A 182 -4.95 -0.71 6.17
C VAL A 182 -4.97 0.67 6.82
N SER A 183 -4.22 1.62 6.29
CA SER A 183 -4.15 2.99 6.79
C SER A 183 -4.84 3.97 5.85
N LEU A 184 -5.88 3.55 5.12
CA LEU A 184 -6.60 4.48 4.26
C LEU A 184 -7.25 5.58 5.12
N GLY A 185 -6.96 6.82 4.75
CA GLY A 185 -7.47 8.00 5.41
C GLY A 185 -6.95 9.26 4.71
N PRO A 186 -7.21 10.45 5.29
CA PRO A 186 -6.86 11.72 4.67
C PRO A 186 -5.39 11.85 4.27
N PHE A 187 -4.47 11.27 5.07
CA PHE A 187 -3.04 11.32 4.77
C PHE A 187 -2.67 10.50 3.54
N ILE A 188 -3.15 9.25 3.45
CA ILE A 188 -2.89 8.40 2.27
C ILE A 188 -3.52 8.97 1.00
N VAL A 189 -4.71 9.58 1.12
CA VAL A 189 -5.33 10.31 0.00
C VAL A 189 -4.41 11.44 -0.47
N ARG A 190 -3.86 12.22 0.46
CA ARG A 190 -2.94 13.31 0.13
C ARG A 190 -1.63 12.82 -0.48
N VAL A 191 -1.08 11.70 -0.01
CA VAL A 191 0.10 11.06 -0.61
C VAL A 191 -0.17 10.69 -2.07
N ARG A 192 -1.33 10.12 -2.39
CA ARG A 192 -1.72 9.78 -3.77
C ARG A 192 -1.86 11.01 -4.67
N GLU A 193 -2.39 12.11 -4.14
CA GLU A 193 -2.47 13.39 -4.85
C GLU A 193 -1.08 13.95 -5.15
N LEU A 194 -0.19 13.98 -4.14
CA LEU A 194 1.19 14.41 -4.29
C LEU A 194 1.99 13.48 -5.22
N ASN A 195 1.62 12.21 -5.28
CA ASN A 195 2.21 11.26 -6.23
C ASN A 195 1.92 11.63 -7.69
N GLN A 196 0.96 12.51 -7.98
CA GLN A 196 0.73 13.03 -9.33
C GLN A 196 1.41 14.37 -9.60
N PHE A 197 2.16 14.92 -8.63
CA PHE A 197 2.74 16.24 -8.75
C PHE A 197 3.82 16.30 -9.85
N PRO A 198 3.78 17.25 -10.80
CA PRO A 198 4.66 17.23 -11.97
C PRO A 198 6.16 17.18 -11.66
N ALA A 199 6.66 17.96 -10.70
CA ALA A 199 8.08 17.93 -10.35
C ALA A 199 8.48 16.60 -9.69
N TRP A 200 7.57 15.98 -8.93
CA TRP A 200 7.81 14.64 -8.40
C TRP A 200 7.85 13.57 -9.51
N ARG A 201 6.95 13.68 -10.50
CA ARG A 201 6.96 12.80 -11.69
C ARG A 201 8.18 13.04 -12.58
N ALA A 202 8.76 14.24 -12.60
CA ALA A 202 10.01 14.49 -13.33
C ALA A 202 11.20 13.72 -12.75
N VAL A 203 11.22 13.50 -11.43
CA VAL A 203 12.25 12.71 -10.75
C VAL A 203 12.04 11.20 -10.94
N PHE A 204 10.79 10.74 -10.77
CA PHE A 204 10.43 9.32 -10.73
C PHE A 204 9.96 8.72 -12.05
N ALA A 205 9.75 9.54 -13.08
CA ALA A 205 9.09 9.20 -14.34
C ALA A 205 7.66 8.64 -14.15
N SER A 206 7.36 7.48 -14.73
CA SER A 206 6.05 6.83 -14.63
C SER A 206 5.79 6.29 -13.23
N GLN A 207 4.52 6.22 -12.82
CA GLN A 207 4.13 5.66 -11.52
C GLN A 207 4.71 4.25 -11.34
N ASN A 208 5.25 3.98 -10.16
CA ASN A 208 5.83 2.69 -9.83
C ASN A 208 4.72 1.67 -9.52
N ASN A 209 4.81 0.48 -10.13
CA ASN A 209 3.77 -0.56 -10.04
C ASN A 209 3.59 -1.15 -8.63
N ARG A 210 4.51 -0.88 -7.69
CA ARG A 210 4.53 -1.37 -6.31
C ARG A 210 4.41 -0.24 -5.29
N ALA A 211 3.98 0.95 -5.73
CA ALA A 211 3.79 2.15 -4.91
C ALA A 211 5.07 2.63 -4.19
N LYS A 212 6.26 2.33 -4.74
CA LYS A 212 7.53 2.76 -4.13
C LYS A 212 7.69 4.28 -4.13
N ASP A 213 7.15 4.92 -5.15
CA ASP A 213 7.07 6.37 -5.25
C ASP A 213 6.20 6.98 -4.13
N GLU A 214 5.03 6.40 -3.85
CA GLU A 214 4.21 6.82 -2.71
C GLU A 214 4.94 6.59 -1.38
N GLU A 215 5.68 5.48 -1.25
CA GLU A 215 6.45 5.19 -0.03
C GLU A 215 7.49 6.28 0.26
N LEU A 216 8.18 6.78 -0.75
CA LEU A 216 9.17 7.84 -0.55
C LEU A 216 8.54 9.15 -0.09
N ILE A 217 7.34 9.49 -0.57
CA ILE A 217 6.59 10.64 -0.03
C ILE A 217 6.28 10.42 1.46
N VAL A 218 5.85 9.21 1.85
CA VAL A 218 5.60 8.88 3.26
C VAL A 218 6.89 8.95 4.09
N ARG A 219 8.01 8.44 3.57
CA ARG A 219 9.33 8.52 4.22
C ARG A 219 9.77 9.95 4.42
N PHE A 220 9.60 10.81 3.42
CA PHE A 220 9.90 12.23 3.52
C PHE A 220 9.15 12.85 4.70
N PHE A 221 7.82 12.70 4.76
CA PHE A 221 7.04 13.28 5.84
C PHE A 221 7.42 12.73 7.21
N ALA A 222 7.62 11.41 7.31
CA ALA A 222 7.99 10.75 8.55
C ALA A 222 9.35 11.22 9.08
N LEU A 223 10.36 11.30 8.21
CA LEU A 223 11.72 11.69 8.59
C LEU A 223 11.86 13.21 8.78
N TYR A 224 11.11 14.02 8.03
CA TYR A 224 11.09 15.46 8.20
C TYR A 224 10.47 15.86 9.55
N ARG A 225 9.38 15.20 9.97
CA ARG A 225 8.69 15.51 11.24
C ARG A 225 9.27 14.80 12.46
N ASP A 226 9.57 13.52 12.33
CA ASP A 226 9.88 12.62 13.45
C ASP A 226 11.19 11.85 13.23
N GLY A 227 12.08 12.32 12.34
CA GLY A 227 13.34 11.64 12.04
C GLY A 227 14.31 11.55 13.23
N ASP A 228 14.17 12.41 14.22
CA ASP A 228 14.88 12.35 15.51
C ASP A 228 14.41 11.18 16.39
N LYS A 229 13.16 10.74 16.20
CA LYS A 229 12.53 9.60 16.91
C LYS A 229 12.58 8.30 16.11
N TYR A 230 13.25 8.30 14.96
CA TYR A 230 13.37 7.12 14.13
C TYR A 230 14.01 5.96 14.92
N ALA A 231 13.35 4.80 14.85
CA ALA A 231 13.85 3.53 15.35
C ALA A 231 13.47 2.44 14.35
N ARG A 232 14.40 1.54 14.07
CA ARG A 232 14.19 0.45 13.12
C ARG A 232 13.11 -0.52 13.62
N PRO A 233 12.40 -1.24 12.72
CA PRO A 233 12.52 -1.20 11.26
C PRO A 233 11.80 -0.02 10.62
N MET A 234 12.24 0.39 9.43
CA MET A 234 11.66 1.52 8.70
C MET A 234 10.16 1.32 8.44
N ASN A 235 9.74 0.11 8.08
CA ASN A 235 8.33 -0.20 7.86
C ASN A 235 7.46 0.08 9.09
N GLY A 236 7.92 -0.32 10.28
CA GLY A 236 7.20 -0.07 11.53
C GLY A 236 7.10 1.42 11.86
N PHE A 237 8.17 2.18 11.57
CA PHE A 237 8.19 3.64 11.71
C PHE A 237 7.15 4.31 10.77
N LEU A 238 7.11 3.94 9.50
CA LEU A 238 6.16 4.49 8.53
C LEU A 238 4.70 4.09 8.83
N ASN A 239 4.47 2.88 9.33
CA ASN A 239 3.13 2.41 9.73
C ASN A 239 2.57 3.27 10.88
N LYS A 240 3.37 3.48 11.93
CA LYS A 240 3.03 4.36 13.07
C LYS A 240 2.77 5.79 12.61
N PHE A 241 3.67 6.33 11.80
CA PHE A 241 3.55 7.68 11.28
C PHE A 241 2.27 7.87 10.46
N SER A 242 1.97 6.94 9.55
CA SER A 242 0.76 7.01 8.70
C SER A 242 -0.53 6.93 9.53
N ALA A 243 -0.58 6.05 10.54
CA ALA A 243 -1.72 5.94 11.44
C ALA A 243 -1.95 7.22 12.27
N ALA A 244 -0.88 7.86 12.75
CA ALA A 244 -0.95 9.14 13.44
C ALA A 244 -1.41 10.27 12.50
N MET A 245 -0.86 10.35 11.29
CA MET A 245 -1.19 11.40 10.32
C MET A 245 -2.63 11.35 9.81
N ASN A 246 -3.29 10.18 9.82
CA ASN A 246 -4.71 10.08 9.49
C ASN A 246 -5.63 10.77 10.51
N LYS A 247 -5.14 11.06 11.72
CA LYS A 247 -5.87 11.76 12.78
C LYS A 247 -5.60 13.27 12.79
N VAL A 248 -4.74 13.75 11.89
CA VAL A 248 -4.35 15.16 11.80
C VAL A 248 -5.37 15.94 10.95
N GLY A 249 -5.60 17.21 11.31
CA GLY A 249 -6.53 18.09 10.60
C GLY A 249 -6.04 18.49 9.20
N GLY A 250 -6.99 18.87 8.33
CA GLY A 250 -6.72 19.22 6.93
C GLY A 250 -5.70 20.34 6.74
N GLU A 251 -5.71 21.38 7.59
CA GLU A 251 -4.76 22.50 7.50
C GLU A 251 -3.30 22.07 7.63
N GLU A 252 -3.00 21.14 8.54
CA GLU A 252 -1.64 20.63 8.70
C GLU A 252 -1.24 19.71 7.53
N LEU A 253 -2.18 18.95 6.98
CA LEU A 253 -1.94 18.18 5.75
C LEU A 253 -1.67 19.11 4.55
N ASP A 254 -2.39 20.22 4.44
CA ASP A 254 -2.16 21.25 3.42
C ASP A 254 -0.77 21.91 3.60
N ARG A 255 -0.39 22.25 4.83
CA ARG A 255 0.95 22.77 5.14
C ARG A 255 2.04 21.80 4.71
N LEU A 256 1.95 20.53 5.10
CA LEU A 256 2.93 19.51 4.73
C LEU A 256 2.97 19.28 3.21
N SER A 257 1.81 19.28 2.55
CA SER A 257 1.72 19.19 1.09
C SER A 257 2.50 20.31 0.43
N LYS A 258 2.37 21.54 0.95
CA LYS A 258 3.11 22.69 0.45
C LYS A 258 4.61 22.52 0.64
N VAL A 259 5.06 22.06 1.82
CA VAL A 259 6.48 21.79 2.10
C VAL A 259 7.05 20.76 1.11
N PHE A 260 6.33 19.66 0.84
CA PHE A 260 6.78 18.68 -0.14
C PHE A 260 6.89 19.29 -1.54
N GLN A 261 5.84 20.00 -1.99
CA GLN A 261 5.80 20.62 -3.32
C GLN A 261 6.92 21.64 -3.52
N THR A 262 7.11 22.56 -2.58
CA THR A 262 8.18 23.57 -2.67
C THR A 262 9.56 22.95 -2.66
N THR A 263 9.77 21.90 -1.86
CA THR A 263 11.05 21.19 -1.78
C THR A 263 11.35 20.46 -3.07
N ILE A 264 10.40 19.67 -3.59
CA ILE A 264 10.63 18.88 -4.81
C ILE A 264 10.70 19.77 -6.06
N ASP A 265 9.97 20.88 -6.11
CA ASP A 265 10.13 21.90 -7.16
C ASP A 265 11.55 22.46 -7.14
N LYS A 266 12.07 22.79 -5.96
CA LYS A 266 13.44 23.33 -5.82
C LYS A 266 14.52 22.31 -6.17
N VAL A 267 14.34 21.05 -5.78
CA VAL A 267 15.22 19.96 -6.23
C VAL A 267 15.21 19.86 -7.75
N ASN A 268 14.03 19.92 -8.37
CA ASN A 268 13.91 19.76 -9.81
C ASN A 268 14.51 20.96 -10.57
N SER A 269 14.34 22.19 -10.09
CA SER A 269 14.93 23.38 -10.72
C SER A 269 16.45 23.42 -10.58
N ALA A 270 16.98 23.10 -9.40
CA ALA A 270 18.40 23.24 -9.10
C ALA A 270 19.24 22.02 -9.51
N ILE A 271 18.72 20.80 -9.31
CA ILE A 271 19.49 19.55 -9.43
C ILE A 271 19.04 18.74 -10.66
N GLY A 272 17.74 18.79 -10.98
CA GLY A 272 17.16 18.11 -12.14
C GLY A 272 17.29 16.59 -12.09
N SER A 273 17.61 15.96 -13.23
CA SER A 273 17.59 14.50 -13.40
C SER A 273 18.64 13.73 -12.58
N ARG A 274 19.66 14.43 -12.07
CA ARG A 274 20.71 13.86 -11.20
C ARG A 274 20.26 13.69 -9.75
N ALA A 275 19.12 14.28 -9.37
CA ALA A 275 18.64 14.28 -8.00
C ALA A 275 18.55 12.85 -7.43
N PHE A 276 19.04 12.69 -6.21
CA PHE A 276 18.98 11.45 -5.42
C PHE A 276 19.75 10.26 -6.00
N ARG A 277 20.64 10.49 -6.98
CA ARG A 277 21.46 9.44 -7.60
C ARG A 277 22.89 9.55 -7.08
N ILE A 278 23.32 8.54 -6.32
CA ILE A 278 24.72 8.43 -5.86
C ILE A 278 25.60 7.89 -6.98
N ILE A 279 25.15 6.82 -7.64
CA ILE A 279 25.86 6.20 -8.77
C ILE A 279 25.05 6.37 -10.07
N ARG A 280 23.95 5.61 -10.20
CA ARG A 280 23.09 5.64 -11.40
C ARG A 280 21.61 5.54 -11.05
N ALA A 281 21.24 4.58 -10.20
CA ALA A 281 19.87 4.43 -9.74
C ALA A 281 19.50 5.52 -8.73
N LEU A 282 18.21 5.76 -8.57
CA LEU A 282 17.71 6.61 -7.50
C LEU A 282 17.90 5.85 -6.18
N ASN A 283 18.51 6.49 -5.18
CA ASN A 283 18.77 5.88 -3.89
C ASN A 283 17.78 6.43 -2.85
N ALA A 284 17.01 5.55 -2.19
CA ALA A 284 15.98 5.96 -1.24
C ALA A 284 16.55 6.69 -0.02
N ALA A 285 17.73 6.29 0.47
CA ALA A 285 18.39 6.94 1.60
C ALA A 285 18.92 8.34 1.23
N ALA A 286 19.44 8.50 0.00
CA ALA A 286 19.82 9.81 -0.52
C ALA A 286 18.60 10.72 -0.70
N PHE A 287 17.48 10.17 -1.18
CA PHE A 287 16.19 10.88 -1.24
C PHE A 287 15.76 11.39 0.13
N ASP A 288 15.75 10.50 1.15
CA ASP A 288 15.39 10.87 2.53
C ASP A 288 16.19 12.09 3.00
N ALA A 289 17.52 12.03 2.83
CA ALA A 289 18.43 13.03 3.36
C ALA A 289 18.33 14.37 2.63
N VAL A 290 18.34 14.34 1.29
CA VAL A 290 18.32 15.56 0.48
C VAL A 290 17.00 16.30 0.64
N MET A 291 15.87 15.58 0.59
CA MET A 291 14.56 16.20 0.78
C MET A 291 14.41 16.81 2.18
N VAL A 292 14.78 16.08 3.24
CA VAL A 292 14.67 16.60 4.61
C VAL A 292 15.60 17.79 4.83
N GLY A 293 16.85 17.71 4.39
CA GLY A 293 17.83 18.79 4.54
C GLY A 293 17.41 20.07 3.82
N LEU A 294 16.98 19.95 2.56
CA LEU A 294 16.54 21.10 1.78
C LEU A 294 15.21 21.67 2.29
N ALA A 295 14.24 20.83 2.69
CA ALA A 295 13.00 21.31 3.30
C ALA A 295 13.27 22.16 4.55
N LYS A 296 14.14 21.67 5.45
CA LYS A 296 14.55 22.43 6.65
C LYS A 296 15.20 23.77 6.29
N ARG A 297 16.02 23.81 5.24
CA ARG A 297 16.62 25.06 4.76
C ARG A 297 15.57 26.02 4.21
N LEU A 298 14.59 25.53 3.45
CA LEU A 298 13.51 26.34 2.91
C LEU A 298 12.57 26.89 4.01
N ASP A 299 12.41 26.17 5.11
CA ASP A 299 11.66 26.67 6.27
C ASP A 299 12.42 27.73 7.07
N ALA A 300 13.76 27.66 7.08
CA ALA A 300 14.60 28.55 7.88
C ALA A 300 14.77 29.96 7.28
N GLY A 301 14.47 30.16 6.00
CA GLY A 301 14.73 31.44 5.33
C GLY A 301 14.24 31.51 3.89
N PRO A 302 14.56 32.59 3.16
CA PRO A 302 14.18 32.72 1.76
C PRO A 302 14.77 31.58 0.91
N ALA A 303 14.09 31.26 -0.20
CA ALA A 303 14.56 30.23 -1.12
C ALA A 303 15.98 30.56 -1.63
N PRO A 304 16.96 29.66 -1.46
CA PRO A 304 18.33 29.87 -1.95
C PRO A 304 18.35 29.90 -3.49
N LEU A 305 19.46 30.34 -4.11
CA LEU A 305 19.60 30.27 -5.56
C LEU A 305 19.77 28.82 -6.03
N ASP A 306 19.44 28.55 -7.29
CA ASP A 306 19.60 27.21 -7.86
C ASP A 306 21.07 26.76 -7.88
N GLU A 307 22.00 27.69 -8.15
CA GLU A 307 23.45 27.41 -8.17
C GLU A 307 23.98 26.99 -6.80
N ASP A 308 23.53 27.65 -5.73
CA ASP A 308 23.94 27.31 -4.36
C ASP A 308 23.42 25.93 -3.94
N VAL A 309 22.17 25.60 -4.29
CA VAL A 309 21.59 24.28 -4.02
C VAL A 309 22.32 23.19 -4.82
N SER A 310 22.62 23.43 -6.10
CA SER A 310 23.36 22.47 -6.91
C SER A 310 24.77 22.24 -6.36
N GLY A 311 25.48 23.30 -5.96
CA GLY A 311 26.82 23.20 -5.37
C GLY A 311 26.81 22.41 -4.06
N ALA A 312 25.92 22.76 -3.13
CA ALA A 312 25.78 22.04 -1.86
C ALA A 312 25.40 20.55 -2.06
N TYR A 313 24.58 20.26 -3.07
CA TYR A 313 24.24 18.88 -3.42
C TYR A 313 25.46 18.12 -3.96
N ASP A 314 26.22 18.71 -4.88
CA ASP A 314 27.39 18.07 -5.48
C ASP A 314 28.47 17.75 -4.42
N ASP A 315 28.70 18.67 -3.47
CA ASP A 315 29.59 18.45 -2.33
C ASP A 315 29.08 17.34 -1.40
N LEU A 316 27.77 17.31 -1.13
CA LEU A 316 27.13 16.30 -0.28
C LEU A 316 27.26 14.89 -0.89
N VAL A 317 26.94 14.72 -2.18
CA VAL A 317 27.03 13.41 -2.83
C VAL A 317 28.47 12.98 -3.09
N ALA A 318 29.43 13.90 -3.11
CA ALA A 318 30.86 13.60 -3.16
C ALA A 318 31.41 13.11 -1.81
N ASN A 319 30.77 13.46 -0.70
CA ASN A 319 31.18 13.09 0.66
C ASN A 319 31.10 11.58 0.91
N ASP A 320 32.23 10.95 1.24
CA ASP A 320 32.32 9.50 1.42
C ASP A 320 31.53 8.98 2.62
N GLU A 321 31.43 9.77 3.69
CA GLU A 321 30.60 9.41 4.84
C GLU A 321 29.11 9.42 4.51
N PHE A 322 28.68 10.35 3.67
CA PHE A 322 27.30 10.41 3.19
C PHE A 322 26.97 9.23 2.27
N LYS A 323 27.87 8.88 1.34
CA LYS A 323 27.71 7.70 0.47
C LYS A 323 27.58 6.43 1.29
N GLN A 324 28.48 6.21 2.25
CA GLN A 324 28.43 5.03 3.13
C GLN A 324 27.10 4.92 3.89
N ALA A 325 26.61 6.03 4.45
CA ALA A 325 25.34 6.07 5.16
C ALA A 325 24.10 5.87 4.26
N CYS A 326 24.25 6.01 2.94
CA CYS A 326 23.20 5.81 1.94
C CYS A 326 23.29 4.46 1.21
N GLU A 327 24.39 3.73 1.34
CA GLU A 327 24.62 2.47 0.59
C GLU A 327 24.55 1.22 1.45
N ARG A 328 24.82 1.29 2.76
CA ARG A 328 24.88 0.11 3.63
C ARG A 328 24.10 0.30 4.91
N ALA A 329 23.39 -0.75 5.32
CA ALA A 329 22.61 -0.78 6.56
C ALA A 329 21.78 0.50 6.72
N THR A 330 21.10 0.87 5.63
CA THR A 330 20.46 2.19 5.49
C THR A 330 19.25 2.38 6.40
N ALA A 331 18.75 1.31 7.01
CA ALA A 331 17.73 1.34 8.06
C ALA A 331 18.29 1.53 9.48
N ASP A 332 19.60 1.42 9.70
CA ASP A 332 20.17 1.57 11.04
C ASP A 332 20.08 3.02 11.50
N GLU A 333 19.70 3.23 12.77
CA GLU A 333 19.45 4.55 13.35
C GLU A 333 20.67 5.47 13.22
N GLU A 334 21.87 4.91 13.33
CA GLU A 334 23.12 5.65 13.13
C GLU A 334 23.22 6.19 11.70
N ASN A 335 23.00 5.35 10.69
CA ASN A 335 23.09 5.77 9.29
C ASN A 335 21.98 6.75 8.91
N VAL A 336 20.74 6.55 9.39
CA VAL A 336 19.65 7.52 9.19
C VAL A 336 20.03 8.87 9.80
N ARG A 337 20.43 8.90 11.08
CA ARG A 337 20.82 10.14 11.75
C ARG A 337 21.98 10.83 11.06
N LYS A 338 22.99 10.05 10.67
CA LYS A 338 24.20 10.54 10.01
C LYS A 338 23.89 11.22 8.68
N ARG A 339 23.17 10.54 7.77
CA ARG A 339 22.83 11.13 6.46
C ARG A 339 21.92 12.35 6.59
N LEU A 340 20.95 12.33 7.51
CA LEU A 340 20.08 13.48 7.76
C LEU A 340 20.87 14.69 8.29
N ALA A 341 21.83 14.45 9.20
CA ALA A 341 22.68 15.50 9.76
C ALA A 341 23.60 16.11 8.71
N LEU A 342 24.28 15.28 7.90
CA LEU A 342 25.16 15.72 6.82
C LEU A 342 24.40 16.56 5.78
N ALA A 343 23.23 16.09 5.33
CA ALA A 343 22.42 16.84 4.38
C ALA A 343 21.88 18.15 4.97
N THR A 344 21.41 18.14 6.23
CA THR A 344 20.96 19.36 6.91
C THR A 344 22.10 20.39 7.01
N ALA A 345 23.31 19.95 7.36
CA ALA A 345 24.47 20.83 7.44
C ALA A 345 24.88 21.39 6.07
N ALA A 346 24.87 20.56 5.02
CA ALA A 346 25.22 20.98 3.67
C ALA A 346 24.30 22.09 3.14
N PHE A 347 22.99 21.97 3.36
CA PHE A 347 22.02 22.98 2.91
C PHE A 347 21.85 24.16 3.87
N ALA A 348 22.31 24.08 5.12
CA ALA A 348 22.11 25.16 6.10
C ALA A 348 22.85 26.46 5.74
N GLY A 349 23.96 26.37 5.02
CA GLY A 349 24.86 27.49 4.73
C GLY A 349 24.56 28.29 3.46
N ILE A 350 23.61 27.84 2.65
CA ILE A 350 23.23 28.48 1.37
C ILE A 350 22.02 29.39 1.52
#